data_AF-A0A401RAE3-F1
#
_entry.id   AF-A0A401RAE3-F1
#
_cell.length_a   1.000
_cell.length_b   1.000
_cell.length_c   1.000
_cell.angle_alpha   90.00
_cell.angle_beta   90.00
_cell.angle_gamma   90.00
#
_symmetry.space_group_name_H-M   'P 1'
#
loop_
_entity.id
_entity.type
_entity.pdbx_description
1 polymer ?
#
loop_
_entity_poly.entity_id
_entity_poly.type
_entity_poly.pdbx_seq_one_letter_code
_entity_poly.pdbx_strand_id
1 'polypeptide(L)'
;MDAELERVTTAPGAGGMRLIPDCGPGMSTDVLPDGYQAIMKVVTDVAGPAQAGQVSEALGKGTLPGQVEEFRAKLKRLAERGWLHHSPGGRFTTLGDRSQ
;
A
#
# COMPACT_ATOMS: atom_id res chain seq x y z
N MET A 1 -14.59 -2.52 16.62
CA MET A 1 -14.32 -3.55 15.60
C MET A 1 -13.22 -2.97 14.71
N ASP A 2 -12.07 -2.63 15.29
CA ASP A 2 -10.94 -3.49 15.64
C ASP A 2 -10.25 -4.09 14.40
N ALA A 3 -9.18 -3.40 14.00
CA ALA A 3 -7.98 -4.03 13.48
C ALA A 3 -6.80 -3.28 14.13
N GLU A 4 -6.70 -3.41 15.47
CA GLU A 4 -5.45 -3.18 16.18
C GLU A 4 -4.62 -4.44 16.07
N LEU A 5 -3.74 -4.53 15.06
CA LEU A 5 -2.43 -5.19 15.09
C LEU A 5 -1.85 -4.98 13.69
N GLU A 6 -0.68 -4.37 13.52
CA GLU A 6 0.52 -4.81 14.20
C GLU A 6 1.28 -3.65 14.88
N ARG A 7 1.35 -3.72 16.21
CA ARG A 7 2.50 -3.22 16.94
C ARG A 7 3.66 -4.18 16.67
N VAL A 8 4.62 -3.79 15.83
CA VAL A 8 5.97 -4.35 15.90
C VAL A 8 6.96 -3.20 15.97
N THR A 9 7.76 -3.29 17.01
CA THR A 9 8.73 -2.35 17.55
C THR A 9 9.66 -1.75 16.49
N THR A 10 9.68 -0.43 16.38
CA THR A 10 10.92 0.27 16.03
C THR A 10 11.13 1.39 17.05
N ALA A 11 12.34 1.38 17.61
CA ALA A 11 12.82 2.19 18.72
C ALA A 11 12.61 3.71 18.51
N PRO A 12 12.61 4.51 19.61
CA PRO A 12 12.25 5.92 19.55
C PRO A 12 13.39 6.74 18.91
N GLY A 13 13.16 7.16 17.67
CA GLY A 13 13.92 8.23 17.02
C GLY A 13 12.96 9.33 16.62
N ALA A 14 13.00 10.44 17.35
CA ALA A 14 12.12 11.59 17.17
C ALA A 14 12.08 12.08 15.71
N GLY A 15 10.94 11.88 15.04
CA GLY A 15 10.64 12.44 13.73
C GLY A 15 9.14 12.39 13.54
N GLY A 16 8.51 13.56 13.39
CA GLY A 16 7.06 13.71 13.35
C GLY A 16 6.35 12.66 12.49
N MET A 17 5.33 12.04 13.07
CA MET A 17 4.41 11.03 12.52
C MET A 17 4.09 11.24 11.03
N ARG A 18 4.94 10.72 10.14
CA ARG A 18 4.65 10.56 8.70
C ARG A 18 4.72 9.08 8.39
N LEU A 19 3.65 8.36 8.77
CA LEU A 19 3.50 6.90 8.64
C LEU A 19 3.76 6.34 7.23
N ILE A 20 3.74 7.20 6.21
CA ILE A 20 4.04 6.85 4.83
C ILE A 20 5.03 7.90 4.32
N PRO A 21 6.32 7.56 4.13
CA PRO A 21 7.28 8.45 3.46
C PRO A 21 6.80 8.80 2.04
N ASP A 22 7.32 9.91 1.50
CA ASP A 22 7.05 10.29 0.11
C ASP A 22 7.86 9.39 -0.84
N CYS A 23 7.25 8.86 -1.89
CA CYS A 23 7.96 7.98 -2.82
C CYS A 23 8.96 8.79 -3.66
N GLY A 24 10.26 8.62 -3.40
CA GLY A 24 11.34 9.21 -4.17
C GLY A 24 11.91 8.26 -5.24
N PRO A 25 12.66 8.79 -6.24
CA PRO A 25 13.35 7.94 -7.21
C PRO A 25 14.35 7.01 -6.49
N GLY A 26 14.19 5.69 -6.68
CA GLY A 26 15.03 4.66 -6.06
C GLY A 26 14.59 4.23 -4.64
N MET A 27 13.41 4.65 -4.18
CA MET A 27 12.90 4.26 -2.87
C MET A 27 12.22 2.88 -2.93
N SER A 28 12.77 1.93 -2.18
CA SER A 28 12.20 0.58 -2.07
C SER A 28 10.97 0.57 -1.17
N THR A 29 10.04 -0.33 -1.44
CA THR A 29 8.85 -0.56 -0.59
C THR A 29 9.23 -0.98 0.83
N ASP A 30 10.47 -1.44 1.05
CA ASP A 30 11.03 -1.84 2.34
C ASP A 30 10.95 -0.74 3.42
N VAL A 31 10.89 0.54 3.02
CA VAL A 31 10.73 1.68 3.96
C VAL A 31 9.32 1.81 4.52
N LEU A 32 8.35 1.11 3.94
CA LEU A 32 6.96 1.13 4.38
C LEU A 32 6.75 0.18 5.56
N PRO A 33 5.76 0.43 6.42
CA PRO A 33 5.32 -0.54 7.41
C PRO A 33 4.86 -1.85 6.73
N ASP A 34 5.02 -2.99 7.40
CA ASP A 34 4.75 -4.34 6.87
C ASP A 34 3.38 -4.46 6.17
N GLY A 35 2.32 -3.92 6.77
CA GLY A 35 0.99 -3.93 6.18
C GLY A 35 0.87 -3.21 4.83
N TYR A 36 1.70 -2.19 4.57
CA TYR A 36 1.78 -1.51 3.27
C TYR A 36 2.77 -2.20 2.32
N GLN A 37 3.85 -2.79 2.84
CA GLN A 37 4.77 -3.62 2.06
C GLN A 37 4.04 -4.79 1.41
N ALA A 38 3.19 -5.50 2.18
CA ALA A 38 2.40 -6.62 1.68
C ALA A 38 1.44 -6.18 0.57
N ILE A 39 0.78 -5.01 0.73
CA ILE A 39 -0.05 -4.39 -0.31
C ILE A 39 0.79 -4.12 -1.56
N MET A 40 1.93 -3.46 -1.43
CA MET A 40 2.76 -3.13 -2.58
C MET A 40 3.32 -4.37 -3.26
N LYS A 41 3.71 -5.40 -2.52
CA LYS A 41 4.17 -6.67 -3.07
C LYS A 41 3.10 -7.31 -3.96
N VAL A 42 1.84 -7.33 -3.51
CA VAL A 42 0.72 -7.80 -4.32
C VAL A 42 0.55 -6.93 -5.57
N VAL A 43 0.54 -5.60 -5.43
CA VAL A 43 0.36 -4.69 -6.58
C VAL A 43 1.50 -4.82 -7.60
N THR A 44 2.74 -5.06 -7.14
CA THR A 44 3.91 -5.31 -7.99
C THR A 44 3.87 -6.69 -8.66
N ASP A 45 3.32 -7.70 -7.98
CA ASP A 45 3.16 -9.06 -8.52
C ASP A 45 2.12 -9.08 -9.66
N VAL A 46 1.08 -8.24 -9.58
CA VAL A 46 0.17 -8.04 -10.70
C VAL A 46 0.87 -7.26 -11.80
N ALA A 47 0.98 -7.86 -12.99
CA ALA A 47 1.55 -7.23 -14.18
C ALA A 47 0.70 -6.06 -14.76
N GLY A 48 -0.16 -5.45 -13.96
CA GLY A 48 -1.14 -4.47 -14.41
C GLY A 48 -1.90 -3.77 -13.27
N PRO A 49 -2.97 -3.03 -13.60
CA PRO A 49 -3.74 -2.28 -12.61
C PRO A 49 -4.43 -3.19 -11.60
N ALA A 50 -3.94 -3.17 -10.37
CA ALA A 50 -4.53 -3.88 -9.24
C ALA A 50 -5.76 -3.12 -8.71
N GLN A 51 -6.80 -3.86 -8.33
CA GLN A 51 -7.97 -3.31 -7.65
C GLN A 51 -7.90 -3.58 -6.15
N ALA A 52 -8.54 -2.74 -5.33
CA ALA A 52 -8.60 -2.94 -3.89
C ALA A 52 -9.10 -4.33 -3.50
N GLY A 53 -10.11 -4.85 -4.21
CA GLY A 53 -10.63 -6.21 -3.98
C GLY A 53 -9.60 -7.30 -4.24
N GLN A 54 -8.82 -7.19 -5.33
CA GLN A 54 -7.76 -8.16 -5.62
C GLN A 54 -6.64 -8.12 -4.58
N VAL A 55 -6.28 -6.92 -4.10
CA VAL A 55 -5.28 -6.78 -3.04
C VAL A 55 -5.79 -7.40 -1.72
N SER A 56 -7.04 -7.15 -1.35
CA SER A 56 -7.63 -7.77 -0.15
C SER A 56 -7.77 -9.29 -0.25
N GLU A 57 -8.09 -9.81 -1.44
CA GLU A 57 -8.16 -11.24 -1.73
C GLU A 57 -6.78 -11.90 -1.64
N ALA A 58 -5.77 -11.33 -2.30
CA ALA A 58 -4.41 -11.85 -2.30
C ALA A 58 -3.77 -11.85 -0.90
N LEU A 59 -4.15 -10.90 -0.04
CA LEU A 59 -3.72 -10.85 1.36
C LEU A 59 -4.54 -11.78 2.28
N GLY A 60 -5.52 -12.50 1.74
CA GLY A 60 -6.37 -13.42 2.50
C GLY A 60 -7.25 -12.73 3.55
N LYS A 61 -7.44 -11.41 3.46
CA LYS A 61 -8.28 -10.63 4.39
C LYS A 61 -9.76 -10.66 4.01
N GLY A 62 -10.06 -11.04 2.77
CA GLY A 62 -11.42 -11.20 2.25
C GLY A 62 -11.88 -10.04 1.38
N THR A 63 -12.86 -10.31 0.52
CA THR A 63 -13.39 -9.39 -0.50
C THR A 63 -14.70 -8.71 -0.06
N LEU A 64 -15.00 -8.73 1.23
CA LEU A 64 -16.17 -8.06 1.77
C LEU A 64 -16.09 -6.54 1.52
N PRO A 65 -17.21 -5.87 1.21
CA PRO A 65 -17.21 -4.46 0.86
C PRO A 65 -16.53 -3.59 1.93
N GLY A 66 -16.74 -3.85 3.22
CA GLY A 66 -16.07 -3.12 4.30
C GLY A 66 -14.54 -3.29 4.31
N GLN A 67 -14.03 -4.48 3.98
CA GLN A 67 -12.58 -4.74 3.90
C GLN A 67 -11.99 -4.08 2.65
N VAL A 68 -12.67 -4.21 1.51
CA VAL A 68 -12.26 -3.63 0.24
C VAL A 68 -12.20 -2.10 0.33
N GLU A 69 -13.16 -1.46 0.99
CA GLU A 69 -13.14 -0.02 1.20
C GLU A 69 -12.01 0.43 2.11
N GLU A 70 -11.68 -0.34 3.15
CA GLU A 70 -10.51 -0.07 3.99
C GLU A 70 -9.20 -0.13 3.19
N PHE A 71 -9.03 -1.19 2.39
CA PHE A 71 -7.87 -1.32 1.51
C PHE A 71 -7.83 -0.25 0.42
N ARG A 72 -8.98 0.16 -0.11
CA ARG A 72 -9.09 1.26 -1.06
C ARG A 72 -8.62 2.58 -0.45
N ALA A 73 -8.98 2.86 0.80
CA ALA A 73 -8.50 4.03 1.53
C ALA A 73 -6.97 3.98 1.74
N LYS A 74 -6.41 2.82 2.08
CA LYS A 74 -4.97 2.60 2.21
C LYS A 74 -4.22 2.81 0.88
N LEU A 75 -4.73 2.23 -0.21
CA LEU A 75 -4.20 2.38 -1.56
C LEU A 75 -4.26 3.82 -2.05
N LYS A 76 -5.35 4.54 -1.77
CA LYS A 76 -5.47 5.96 -2.10
C LYS A 76 -4.43 6.80 -1.37
N ARG A 77 -4.18 6.54 -0.08
CA ARG A 77 -3.10 7.22 0.67
C ARG A 77 -1.72 6.96 0.07
N LEU A 78 -1.43 5.74 -0.37
CA LEU A 78 -0.19 5.43 -1.08
C LEU A 78 -0.08 6.19 -2.41
N ALA A 79 -1.20 6.31 -3.14
CA ALA A 79 -1.23 7.05 -4.39
C ALA A 79 -1.03 8.56 -4.20
N GLU A 80 -1.63 9.15 -3.17
CA GLU A 80 -1.41 10.56 -2.78
C GLU A 80 0.04 10.85 -2.37
N ARG A 81 0.79 9.80 -1.99
CA ARG A 81 2.20 9.83 -1.60
C ARG A 81 3.16 9.51 -2.74
N GLY A 82 2.65 9.27 -3.95
CA GLY A 82 3.44 8.96 -5.14
C GLY A 82 3.94 7.51 -5.24
N TRP A 83 3.54 6.61 -4.33
CA TRP A 83 3.92 5.19 -4.40
C TRP A 83 3.17 4.44 -5.50
N LEU A 84 1.91 4.83 -5.73
CA LEU A 84 1.02 4.21 -6.69
C LEU A 84 0.40 5.27 -7.60
N HIS A 85 0.07 4.89 -8.82
CA HIS A 85 -0.77 5.69 -9.69
C HIS A 85 -2.23 5.25 -9.53
N HIS A 86 -3.10 6.19 -9.14
CA HIS A 86 -4.53 5.97 -9.10
C HIS A 86 -5.18 6.39 -10.42
N SER A 87 -5.72 5.41 -11.14
CA SER A 87 -6.49 5.65 -12.37
C SER A 87 -7.98 5.83 -12.07
N PRO A 88 -8.72 6.62 -12.89
CA PRO A 88 -10.13 6.94 -12.69
C PRO A 88 -11.11 5.73 -12.70
N GLY A 89 -10.62 4.50 -12.85
CA GLY A 89 -11.38 3.27 -12.70
C GLY A 89 -11.27 2.58 -11.34
N GLY A 90 -10.73 3.23 -10.30
CA GLY A 90 -10.47 2.59 -9.00
C GLY A 90 -9.34 1.55 -9.08
N ARG A 91 -8.44 1.75 -10.04
CA ARG A 91 -7.30 0.90 -10.35
C ARG A 91 -6.04 1.57 -9.82
N PHE A 92 -5.16 0.77 -9.25
CA PHE A 92 -3.88 1.20 -8.70
C PHE A 92 -2.78 0.43 -9.39
N THR A 93 -1.88 1.16 -10.02
CA THR A 93 -0.65 0.61 -10.63
C THR A 93 0.54 1.09 -9.84
N THR A 94 1.54 0.24 -9.65
CA THR A 94 2.85 0.72 -9.22
C THR A 94 3.35 1.72 -10.26
N LEU A 95 3.92 2.84 -9.78
CA LEU A 95 4.74 3.69 -10.64
C LEU A 95 5.96 2.84 -10.95
N GLY A 96 5.90 2.07 -12.04
CA GLY A 96 6.85 1.01 -12.34
C GLY A 96 8.28 1.49 -12.10
N ASP A 97 9.03 0.60 -11.46
CA ASP A 97 10.49 0.56 -11.48
C ASP A 97 11.02 1.26 -12.74
N ARG A 98 11.60 2.46 -12.57
CA ARG A 98 12.41 3.11 -13.61
C ARG A 98 13.76 2.39 -13.68
N SER A 99 13.73 1.13 -14.07
CA SER A 99 14.91 0.41 -14.52
C SER A 99 14.64 -0.12 -15.92
N GLN A 100 14.95 0.73 -16.91
CA GLN A 100 15.40 0.32 -18.24
C GLN A 100 16.82 0.86 -18.38
#